data_AF-A0A8A2VDJ9-F1
#
_entry.id   AF-A0A8A2VDJ9-F1
#
_cell.length_a   1.000
_cell.length_b   1.000
_cell.length_c   1.000
_cell.angle_alpha   90.00
_cell.angle_beta   90.00
_cell.angle_gamma   90.00
#
_symmetry.space_group_name_H-M   'P 1'
#
loop_
_entity.id
_entity.type
_entity.pdbx_description
1 polymer ?
#
loop_
_entity_poly.entity_id
_entity_poly.type
_entity_poly.pdbx_seq_one_letter_code
_entity_poly.pdbx_strand_id
1 'polypeptide(L)'
;MTGDRRLGGRRVVGGLVLALSAATAAFGAVLGYALPAWSGLETITVLERSIPATPITFALYGGVAVALVLGAFLLVVTVLSRFDDDAV
;
A
#
# COMPACT_ATOMS: atom_id res chain seq x y z
N MET A 1 28.74 22.82 12.40
CA MET A 1 28.57 21.36 12.29
C MET A 1 27.10 21.08 11.97
N THR A 2 26.77 21.03 10.69
CA THR A 2 25.43 20.69 10.20
C THR A 2 25.19 19.21 10.50
N GLY A 3 24.16 18.93 11.29
CA GLY A 3 23.80 17.57 11.66
C GLY A 3 23.35 16.80 10.42
N ASP A 4 24.25 16.00 9.85
CA ASP A 4 23.92 14.88 8.97
C ASP A 4 23.09 13.88 9.78
N ARG A 5 21.80 14.18 9.91
CA ARG A 5 20.79 13.19 10.27
C ARG A 5 20.75 12.23 9.10
N ARG A 6 21.61 11.21 9.13
CA ARG A 6 21.45 10.02 8.30
C ARG A 6 20.03 9.53 8.55
N LEU A 7 19.12 9.86 7.65
CA LEU A 7 17.79 9.27 7.61
C LEU A 7 18.06 7.77 7.41
N GLY A 8 18.06 7.02 8.51
CA GLY A 8 18.40 5.60 8.47
C GLY A 8 17.51 4.92 7.44
N GLY A 9 18.11 4.18 6.50
CA GLY A 9 17.42 3.66 5.31
C GLY A 9 16.10 2.97 5.66
N ARG A 10 16.04 2.26 6.80
CA ARG A 10 14.83 1.63 7.32
C ARG A 10 13.65 2.59 7.57
N ARG A 11 13.89 3.82 8.06
CA ARG A 11 12.84 4.84 8.24
C ARG A 11 12.37 5.41 6.91
N VAL A 12 13.29 5.60 5.95
CA VAL A 12 12.96 6.08 4.61
C VAL A 12 12.11 5.07 3.87
N VAL A 13 12.53 3.80 3.86
CA VAL A 13 11.81 2.72 3.19
C VAL A 13 10.44 2.50 3.85
N GLY A 14 10.36 2.46 5.19
CA GLY A 14 9.07 2.37 5.89
C GLY A 14 8.13 3.54 5.57
N GLY A 15 8.68 4.77 5.51
CA GLY A 15 7.93 5.95 5.10
C GLY A 15 7.44 5.87 3.65
N LEU A 16 8.28 5.34 2.74
CA LEU A 16 7.91 5.15 1.34
C LEU A 16 6.79 4.11 1.18
N VAL A 17 6.86 2.98 1.89
CA VAL A 17 5.80 1.96 1.89
C VAL A 17 4.48 2.57 2.33
N LEU A 18 4.48 3.34 3.42
CA LEU A 18 3.28 4.03 3.90
C LEU A 18 2.76 5.07 2.90
N ALA A 19 3.65 5.89 2.33
CA ALA A 19 3.28 6.93 1.37
C ALA A 19 2.66 6.32 0.10
N LEU A 20 3.26 5.27 -0.45
CA LEU A 20 2.74 4.57 -1.62
C LEU A 20 1.39 3.92 -1.32
N SER A 21 1.26 3.24 -0.18
CA SER A 21 0.00 2.61 0.22
C SER A 21 -1.12 3.65 0.40
N ALA A 22 -0.81 4.80 1.01
CA ALA A 22 -1.75 5.90 1.16
C ALA A 22 -2.14 6.54 -0.18
N ALA A 23 -1.17 6.72 -1.08
CA ALA A 23 -1.42 7.22 -2.44
C ALA A 23 -2.33 6.27 -3.23
N THR A 24 -2.09 4.96 -3.14
CA THR A 24 -2.97 3.95 -3.76
C THR A 24 -4.35 3.97 -3.13
N ALA A 25 -4.46 4.10 -1.81
CA ALA A 25 -5.77 4.20 -1.14
C ALA A 25 -6.54 5.45 -1.61
N ALA A 26 -5.87 6.60 -1.72
CA ALA A 26 -6.48 7.81 -2.24
C ALA A 26 -6.93 7.65 -3.70
N PHE A 27 -6.09 7.04 -4.54
CA PHE A 27 -6.45 6.73 -5.92
C PHE A 27 -7.65 5.78 -6.02
N GLY A 28 -7.68 4.74 -5.19
CA GLY A 28 -8.82 3.83 -5.05
C GLY A 28 -10.09 4.59 -4.64
N ALA A 29 -10.00 5.51 -3.68
CA ALA A 29 -11.14 6.33 -3.26
C ALA A 29 -11.72 7.15 -4.43
N VAL A 30 -10.84 7.78 -5.23
CA VAL A 30 -11.23 8.54 -6.42
C VAL A 30 -11.92 7.63 -7.44
N LEU A 31 -11.37 6.44 -7.69
CA LEU A 31 -12.00 5.47 -8.59
C LEU A 31 -13.36 4.99 -8.08
N GLY A 32 -13.49 4.69 -6.78
CA GLY A 32 -14.75 4.27 -6.18
C GLY A 32 -15.82 5.35 -6.17
N TYR A 33 -15.45 6.61 -6.37
CA TYR A 33 -16.40 7.71 -6.62
C TYR A 33 -16.71 7.87 -8.11
N ALA A 34 -15.67 7.87 -8.96
CA ALA A 34 -15.81 8.16 -10.39
C ALA A 34 -16.46 7.01 -11.18
N LEU A 35 -16.13 5.75 -10.87
CA LEU A 35 -16.64 4.58 -11.60
C LEU A 35 -18.16 4.47 -11.53
N PRO A 36 -18.81 4.52 -10.34
CA PRO A 36 -20.27 4.47 -10.27
C PRO A 36 -20.92 5.63 -11.02
N ALA A 37 -20.35 6.84 -10.92
CA ALA A 37 -20.88 8.04 -11.57
C ALA A 37 -20.82 7.96 -13.12
N TRP A 38 -19.83 7.25 -13.67
CA TRP A 38 -19.63 7.16 -15.13
C TRP A 38 -20.26 5.92 -15.76
N SER A 39 -20.33 4.81 -15.02
CA SER A 39 -20.73 3.51 -15.57
C SER A 39 -22.06 2.98 -15.04
N GLY A 40 -22.63 3.60 -14.00
CA GLY A 40 -23.80 3.08 -13.30
C GLY A 40 -23.53 1.78 -12.52
N LEU A 41 -22.26 1.39 -12.37
CA LEU A 41 -21.86 0.21 -11.59
C LEU A 41 -22.02 0.49 -10.09
N GLU A 42 -23.09 -0.02 -9.49
CA GLU A 42 -23.33 0.04 -8.05
C GLU A 42 -22.59 -1.06 -7.27
N THR A 43 -22.25 -2.16 -7.95
CA THR A 43 -21.59 -3.33 -7.34
C THR A 43 -20.43 -3.84 -8.18
N ILE A 44 -19.41 -4.35 -7.50
CA ILE A 44 -18.23 -4.98 -8.08
C ILE A 44 -18.17 -6.41 -7.53
N THR A 45 -17.77 -7.36 -8.36
CA THR A 45 -17.57 -8.74 -7.90
C THR A 45 -16.11 -8.92 -7.51
N VAL A 46 -15.88 -9.29 -6.25
CA VAL A 46 -14.55 -9.59 -5.71
C VAL A 46 -14.64 -10.97 -5.05
N LEU A 47 -13.81 -11.93 -5.50
CA LEU A 47 -13.82 -13.31 -4.99
C LEU A 47 -15.25 -13.89 -4.92
N GLU A 48 -16.00 -13.77 -6.03
CA GLU A 48 -17.40 -14.24 -6.16
C GLU A 48 -18.42 -13.57 -5.21
N ARG A 49 -18.01 -12.53 -4.48
CA ARG A 49 -18.92 -11.71 -3.65
C ARG A 49 -19.17 -10.37 -4.30
N SER A 50 -20.45 -10.00 -4.39
CA SER A 50 -20.86 -8.65 -4.78
C SER A 50 -20.64 -7.70 -3.61
N ILE A 51 -19.79 -6.71 -3.82
CA ILE A 51 -19.44 -5.68 -2.85
C ILE A 51 -19.87 -4.33 -3.43
N PRO A 52 -20.45 -3.42 -2.62
CA PRO A 52 -20.83 -2.10 -3.11
C PRO A 52 -19.60 -1.31 -3.58
N ALA A 53 -19.73 -0.73 -4.77
CA ALA A 53 -18.71 0.09 -5.41
C ALA A 53 -18.66 1.47 -4.76
N THR A 54 -18.07 1.55 -3.57
CA THR A 54 -17.94 2.82 -2.83
C THR A 54 -16.50 3.30 -2.80
N PRO A 55 -16.27 4.61 -2.58
CA PRO A 55 -14.93 5.15 -2.38
C PRO A 55 -14.17 4.42 -1.27
N ILE A 56 -14.84 4.09 -0.17
CA ILE A 56 -14.21 3.42 0.97
C ILE A 56 -13.76 2.01 0.60
N THR A 57 -14.60 1.24 -0.10
CA THR A 57 -14.27 -0.13 -0.45
C THR A 57 -13.09 -0.20 -1.42
N PHE A 58 -13.06 0.67 -2.43
CA PHE A 58 -11.91 0.74 -3.34
C PHE A 58 -10.64 1.27 -2.67
N ALA A 59 -10.75 2.26 -1.79
CA ALA A 59 -9.61 2.80 -1.05
C ALA A 59 -8.97 1.73 -0.16
N LEU A 60 -9.80 1.00 0.59
CA LEU A 60 -9.34 -0.10 1.43
C LEU A 60 -8.76 -1.23 0.59
N TYR A 61 -9.43 -1.65 -0.47
CA TYR A 61 -8.95 -2.73 -1.32
C TYR A 61 -7.58 -2.39 -1.94
N GLY A 62 -7.46 -1.24 -2.61
CA GLY A 62 -6.21 -0.82 -3.24
C GLY A 62 -5.10 -0.57 -2.23
N GLY A 63 -5.41 0.17 -1.16
CA GLY A 63 -4.45 0.51 -0.10
C GLY A 63 -3.92 -0.71 0.64
N VAL A 64 -4.81 -1.61 1.07
CA VAL A 64 -4.42 -2.84 1.78
C VAL A 64 -3.68 -3.80 0.87
N ALA A 65 -4.13 -4.00 -0.38
CA ALA A 65 -3.44 -4.88 -1.32
C ALA A 65 -1.98 -4.42 -1.56
N VAL A 66 -1.77 -3.12 -1.82
CA VAL A 66 -0.42 -2.57 -2.01
C VAL A 66 0.40 -2.62 -0.72
N ALA A 67 -0.18 -2.27 0.43
CA ALA A 67 0.50 -2.34 1.71
C ALA A 67 0.97 -3.77 2.03
N LEU A 68 0.16 -4.78 1.75
CA LEU A 68 0.51 -6.19 1.97
C LEU A 68 1.65 -6.62 1.05
N VAL A 69 1.61 -6.29 -0.24
CA VAL A 69 2.67 -6.64 -1.18
C VAL A 69 4.00 -5.97 -0.81
N LEU A 70 3.98 -4.66 -0.57
CA LEU A 70 5.18 -3.92 -0.19
C LEU A 70 5.70 -4.32 1.19
N GLY A 71 4.79 -4.56 2.14
CA GLY A 71 5.12 -5.04 3.48
C GLY A 71 5.75 -6.43 3.45
N ALA A 72 5.25 -7.34 2.62
CA ALA A 72 5.84 -8.66 2.42
C ALA A 72 7.26 -8.55 1.84
N PHE A 73 7.46 -7.70 0.82
CA PHE A 73 8.78 -7.44 0.26
C PHE A 73 9.76 -6.89 1.31
N LEU A 74 9.32 -5.90 2.08
CA LEU A 74 10.10 -5.32 3.17
C LEU A 74 10.49 -6.38 4.20
N LEU A 75 9.55 -7.25 4.56
CA LEU A 75 9.78 -8.33 5.51
C LEU A 75 10.82 -9.32 4.99
N VAL A 76 10.70 -9.76 3.73
CA VAL A 76 11.69 -10.64 3.09
C VAL A 76 13.08 -10.03 3.10
N VAL A 77 13.21 -8.77 2.67
CA VAL A 77 14.51 -8.07 2.69
C VAL A 77 15.06 -7.96 4.10
N THR A 78 14.22 -7.60 5.07
CA THR A 78 14.64 -7.47 6.48
C THR A 78 15.14 -8.79 7.06
N VAL A 79 14.46 -9.90 6.73
CA VAL A 79 14.85 -11.23 7.18
C VAL A 79 16.17 -11.65 6.53
N LEU A 80 16.33 -11.46 5.22
CA LEU A 80 17.55 -11.82 4.49
C LEU A 80 18.75 -10.99 4.92
N SER A 81 18.60 -9.67 5.09
CA SER A 81 19.68 -8.80 5.57
C SER A 81 20.20 -9.21 6.95
N ARG A 82 19.33 -9.73 7.83
CA ARG A 82 19.77 -10.22 9.14
C ARG A 82 20.71 -11.42 9.01
N PHE A 83 20.45 -12.34 8.07
CA PHE A 83 21.33 -13.49 7.86
C PHE A 83 22.67 -13.09 7.26
N ASP A 84 22.71 -12.04 6.43
CA ASP A 84 23.95 -11.49 5.87
C ASP A 84 24.80 -10.82 6.97
N ASP A 85 24.15 -10.05 7.86
CA ASP A 85 24.81 -9.45 9.03
C ASP A 85 25.35 -10.52 10.01
N ASP A 86 24.65 -11.64 10.19
CA ASP A 86 25.04 -12.74 11.09
C ASP A 86 26.16 -13.63 10.50
N ALA A 87 26.46 -13.51 9.21
CA ALA A 87 27.47 -14.33 8.51
C ALA A 87 28.90 -13.73 8.51
N VAL A 88 29.07 -12.51 9.05
CA VAL A 88 30.35 -11.77 9.10
C VAL A 88 30.97 -11.81 10.49
#